data_AF-A0A562WL40-F1
#
_entry.id   AF-A0A562WL40-F1
#
_cell.length_a   1.000
_cell.length_b   1.000
_cell.length_c   1.000
_cell.angle_alpha   90.00
_cell.angle_beta   90.00
_cell.angle_gamma   90.00
#
_symmetry.space_group_name_H-M   'P 1'
#
loop_
_entity.id
_entity.type
_entity.pdbx_description
1 polymer ?
#
loop_
_entity_poly.entity_id
_entity_poly.type
_entity_poly.pdbx_seq_one_letter_code
_entity_poly.pdbx_strand_id
1 'polypeptide(L)'
;MADGPVRVTGPLLAVLNALLAAEDHELHGWAIMKTTGKSGPTIYKILERLAEARWVTSRWDEHTEPGKPRRRYYQLTGHGVASARQLIAQRQMKTTPAARARLAFGWCQA
;
A
#
# COMPACT_ATOMS: atom_id res chain seq x y z
N MET A 1 22.54 -5.04 -0.19
CA MET A 1 21.78 -4.72 -1.42
C MET A 1 20.52 -3.98 -1.02
N ALA A 2 20.43 -2.69 -1.32
CA ALA A 2 19.30 -1.86 -0.92
C ALA A 2 18.14 -2.07 -1.92
N ASP A 3 17.38 -3.14 -1.73
CA ASP A 3 16.19 -3.46 -2.54
C ASP A 3 14.98 -2.65 -2.04
N GLY A 4 15.11 -1.33 -2.07
CA GLY A 4 14.11 -0.39 -1.56
C GLY A 4 13.79 0.69 -2.58
N PRO A 5 12.60 1.33 -2.50
CA PRO A 5 12.18 2.31 -3.48
C PRO A 5 13.16 3.50 -3.52
N VAL A 6 13.77 3.75 -4.69
CA VAL A 6 14.81 4.79 -4.96
C VAL A 6 14.42 6.18 -4.45
N ARG A 7 13.13 6.48 -4.42
CA ARG A 7 12.59 7.77 -3.94
C ARG A 7 11.39 7.57 -3.04
N VAL A 8 11.54 8.03 -1.80
CA VAL A 8 10.51 8.04 -0.75
C VAL A 8 9.68 9.32 -0.89
N THR A 9 8.38 9.17 -1.12
CA THR A 9 7.45 10.30 -1.30
C THR A 9 6.25 10.17 -0.34
N GLY A 10 5.54 11.26 -0.09
CA GLY A 10 4.32 11.24 0.72
C GLY A 10 3.28 10.22 0.24
N PRO A 11 2.97 10.16 -1.07
CA PRO A 11 2.10 9.11 -1.63
C PRO A 11 2.60 7.68 -1.37
N LEU A 12 3.92 7.43 -1.50
CA LEU A 12 4.48 6.10 -1.23
C LEU A 12 4.28 5.70 0.23
N LEU A 13 4.53 6.62 1.18
CA LEU A 13 4.29 6.37 2.60
C LEU A 13 2.81 6.14 2.90
N ALA A 14 1.89 6.85 2.23
CA ALA A 14 0.46 6.64 2.40
C ALA A 14 0.04 5.24 1.93
N VAL A 15 0.57 4.77 0.79
CA VAL A 15 0.32 3.41 0.29
C VAL A 15 0.88 2.36 1.25
N LEU A 16 2.11 2.53 1.73
CA LEU A 16 2.71 1.59 2.70
C LEU A 16 1.92 1.53 4.01
N ASN A 17 1.45 2.66 4.53
CA ASN A 17 0.58 2.67 5.72
C ASN A 17 -0.76 1.96 5.44
N ALA A 18 -1.36 2.17 4.27
CA ALA A 18 -2.60 1.50 3.90
C ALA A 18 -2.43 -0.02 3.83
N LEU A 19 -1.34 -0.49 3.22
CA LEU A 19 -1.04 -1.92 3.14
C LEU A 19 -0.66 -2.52 4.51
N LEU A 20 0.08 -1.80 5.35
CA LEU A 20 0.42 -2.26 6.71
C LEU A 20 -0.82 -2.34 7.60
N ALA A 21 -1.77 -1.41 7.45
CA ALA A 21 -3.03 -1.42 8.18
C ALA A 21 -3.97 -2.56 7.74
N ALA A 22 -3.73 -3.16 6.58
CA ALA A 22 -4.44 -4.34 6.12
C ALA A 22 -3.88 -5.65 6.67
N GLU A 23 -2.73 -5.62 7.36
CA GLU A 23 -2.08 -6.80 7.96
C GLU A 23 -1.92 -7.95 6.96
N ASP A 24 -2.66 -9.04 7.14
CA ASP A 24 -2.65 -10.23 6.28
C ASP A 24 -3.72 -10.20 5.18
N HIS A 25 -4.50 -9.12 5.07
CA HIS A 25 -5.52 -8.96 4.04
C HIS A 25 -4.95 -8.35 2.76
N GLU A 26 -5.34 -8.90 1.62
CA GLU A 26 -4.99 -8.33 0.31
C GLU A 26 -5.89 -7.13 -0.01
N LEU A 27 -5.30 -6.01 -0.42
CA LEU A 27 -6.02 -4.81 -0.83
C LEU A 27 -6.09 -4.68 -2.35
N HIS A 28 -7.28 -4.40 -2.88
CA HIS A 28 -7.42 -4.07 -4.29
C HIS A 28 -7.08 -2.60 -4.55
N GLY A 29 -6.61 -2.27 -5.76
CA GLY A 29 -6.12 -0.93 -6.11
C GLY A 29 -7.10 0.22 -5.81
N TRP A 30 -8.41 0.01 -6.00
CA TRP A 30 -9.43 1.00 -5.66
C TRP A 30 -9.55 1.26 -4.15
N ALA A 31 -9.46 0.25 -3.28
CA ALA A 31 -9.42 0.45 -1.83
C ALA A 31 -8.20 1.29 -1.43
N ILE A 32 -7.04 1.03 -2.04
CA ILE A 32 -5.83 1.82 -1.81
C ILE A 32 -6.04 3.27 -2.25
N MET A 33 -6.64 3.50 -3.42
CA MET A 33 -6.99 4.86 -3.89
C MET A 33 -7.94 5.57 -2.92
N LYS A 34 -9.02 4.89 -2.48
CA LYS A 34 -10.02 5.45 -1.56
C LYS A 34 -9.39 5.80 -0.20
N THR A 35 -8.55 4.92 0.33
CA THR A 35 -7.83 5.12 1.59
C THR A 35 -6.83 6.28 1.53
N THR A 36 -6.05 6.35 0.45
CA THR A 36 -4.94 7.31 0.36
C THR A 36 -5.36 8.67 -0.22
N GLY A 37 -6.53 8.74 -0.85
CA GLY A 37 -7.00 9.91 -1.58
C GLY A 37 -6.11 10.29 -2.77
N LYS A 38 -5.32 9.35 -3.31
CA LYS A 38 -4.41 9.60 -4.42
C LYS A 38 -5.00 9.13 -5.75
N SER A 39 -4.55 9.76 -6.83
CA SER A 39 -4.99 9.39 -8.18
C SER A 39 -4.53 7.98 -8.53
N GLY A 40 -5.35 7.28 -9.33
CA GLY A 40 -5.06 5.92 -9.79
C GLY A 40 -3.67 5.78 -10.43
N PRO A 41 -3.28 6.65 -11.37
CA PRO A 41 -1.95 6.58 -11.98
C PRO A 41 -0.80 6.68 -10.97
N THR A 42 -0.97 7.49 -9.91
CA THR A 42 0.04 7.60 -8.84
C THR A 42 0.14 6.29 -8.06
N ILE A 43 -1.01 5.71 -7.71
CA ILE A 43 -1.06 4.45 -6.97
C ILE A 43 -0.43 3.31 -7.76
N TYR A 44 -0.80 3.14 -9.04
CA TYR A 44 -0.25 2.05 -9.86
C TYR A 44 1.26 2.19 -10.05
N LYS A 45 1.77 3.40 -10.32
CA LYS A 45 3.23 3.63 -10.40
C LYS A 45 3.96 3.30 -9.10
N ILE A 46 3.34 3.54 -7.94
CA ILE A 46 3.93 3.18 -6.66
C ILE A 46 3.91 1.67 -6.45
N LEU A 47 2.78 1.02 -6.75
CA LEU A 47 2.63 -0.43 -6.63
C LEU A 47 3.58 -1.18 -7.55
N GLU A 48 3.80 -0.71 -8.77
CA GLU A 48 4.80 -1.24 -9.70
C GLU A 48 6.21 -1.18 -9.09
N ARG A 49 6.61 -0.01 -8.58
CA ARG A 49 7.92 0.15 -7.94
C ARG A 49 8.10 -0.70 -6.69
N LEU A 50 7.03 -0.87 -5.91
CA LEU A 50 7.06 -1.76 -4.73
C LEU A 50 7.13 -3.23 -5.14
N ALA A 51 6.52 -3.61 -6.26
CA ALA A 51 6.56 -4.98 -6.78
C ALA A 51 7.95 -5.29 -7.38
N GLU A 52 8.56 -4.34 -8.09
CA GLU A 52 9.94 -4.44 -8.58
C GLU A 52 10.93 -4.65 -7.43
N ALA A 53 10.74 -3.93 -6.32
CA ALA A 53 11.51 -4.11 -5.08
C ALA A 53 11.08 -5.33 -4.25
N ARG A 54 10.14 -6.16 -4.73
CA ARG A 54 9.58 -7.34 -4.03
C ARG A 54 9.00 -7.06 -2.63
N TRP A 55 8.57 -5.83 -2.38
CA TRP A 55 7.88 -5.46 -1.14
C TRP A 55 6.42 -5.85 -1.16
N VAL A 56 5.81 -5.89 -2.35
CA VAL A 56 4.43 -6.32 -2.53
C VAL A 56 4.34 -7.48 -3.51
N THR A 57 3.43 -8.40 -3.22
CA THR A 57 2.92 -9.36 -4.19
C THR A 57 1.64 -8.80 -4.81
N SER A 58 1.35 -9.24 -6.03
CA SER A 58 0.12 -8.92 -6.71
C SER A 58 -0.55 -10.18 -7.21
N ARG A 59 -1.85 -10.32 -6.97
CA ARG A 59 -2.65 -11.45 -7.41
C ARG A 59 -3.84 -10.96 -8.21
N TRP A 60 -4.12 -11.60 -9.34
CA TRP A 60 -5.35 -11.34 -10.08
C TRP A 60 -6.50 -12.08 -9.43
N ASP A 61 -7.69 -11.47 -9.42
CA ASP A 61 -8.91 -12.17 -9.04
C ASP A 61 -9.16 -13.32 -10.02
N GLU A 62 -9.25 -14.53 -9.50
CA GLU A 62 -9.54 -15.75 -10.26
C GLU A 62 -11.06 -15.96 -10.39
N HIS A 63 -11.85 -15.34 -9.51
CA HIS A 63 -13.31 -15.38 -9.51
C HIS A 63 -13.92 -14.14 -10.16
N THR A 64 -13.42 -13.76 -11.34
CA THR A 64 -14.09 -12.73 -12.14
C THR A 64 -15.38 -13.33 -12.71
N GLU A 65 -16.52 -12.83 -12.25
CA GLU A 65 -17.81 -13.07 -12.90
C GLU A 65 -17.76 -12.65 -14.37
N PRO A 66 -18.39 -13.41 -15.28
CA PRO A 66 -18.44 -13.05 -16.69
C PRO A 66 -19.04 -11.64 -16.86
N GLY A 67 -18.29 -10.74 -17.48
CA GLY A 67 -18.71 -9.36 -17.76
C GLY A 67 -18.17 -8.29 -16.81
N LYS A 68 -17.43 -8.64 -15.74
CA LYS A 68 -16.77 -7.65 -14.87
C LYS A 68 -15.27 -7.53 -15.16
N PRO A 69 -14.67 -6.33 -15.08
CA PRO A 69 -13.24 -6.16 -15.23
C PRO A 69 -12.48 -6.87 -14.10
N ARG A 70 -11.41 -7.57 -14.46
CA ARG A 70 -10.54 -8.30 -13.53
C ARG A 70 -9.96 -7.34 -12.49
N ARG A 71 -10.03 -7.74 -11.22
CA ARG A 71 -9.46 -6.98 -10.10
C ARG A 71 -8.06 -7.50 -9.80
N ARG A 72 -7.15 -6.61 -9.41
CA ARG A 72 -5.81 -6.96 -8.93
C ARG A 72 -5.70 -6.60 -7.46
N TYR A 73 -5.34 -7.59 -6.65
CA TYR A 73 -5.10 -7.49 -5.23
C TYR A 73 -3.60 -7.38 -4.97
N TYR A 74 -3.25 -6.68 -3.89
CA TYR A 74 -1.89 -6.40 -3.49
C TYR A 74 -1.73 -6.67 -1.99
N GLN A 75 -0.63 -7.31 -1.63
CA GLN A 75 -0.29 -7.62 -0.25
C GLN A 75 1.19 -7.34 -0.02
N LEU A 76 1.57 -6.93 1.19
CA LEU A 76 2.98 -6.84 1.55
C LEU A 76 3.56 -8.24 1.73
N THR A 77 4.78 -8.44 1.24
CA THR A 77 5.57 -9.62 1.59
C THR A 77 6.12 -9.47 3.01
N GLY A 78 6.54 -10.57 3.65
CA GLY A 78 7.18 -10.48 4.98
C GLY A 78 8.39 -9.53 5.00
N HIS A 79 9.19 -9.52 3.92
CA HIS A 79 10.25 -8.54 3.71
C HIS A 79 9.68 -7.12 3.59
N GLY A 80 8.67 -6.92 2.73
CA GLY A 80 8.01 -5.63 2.54
C GLY A 80 7.41 -5.05 3.83
N VAL A 81 6.85 -5.88 4.71
CA VAL A 81 6.34 -5.44 6.03
C VAL A 81 7.48 -4.89 6.88
N ALA A 82 8.58 -5.63 7.01
CA ALA A 82 9.73 -5.20 7.80
C ALA A 82 10.33 -3.89 7.26
N SER A 83 10.56 -3.84 5.95
CA SER A 83 11.15 -2.67 5.29
C SER A 83 10.22 -1.45 5.33
N ALA A 84 8.90 -1.64 5.16
CA ALA A 84 7.92 -0.55 5.25
C ALA A 84 7.87 0.05 6.66
N ARG A 85 7.85 -0.79 7.71
CA ARG A 85 7.88 -0.34 9.11
C ARG A 85 9.15 0.45 9.40
N GLN A 86 10.31 -0.06 8.98
CA GLN A 86 11.59 0.65 9.14
C GLN A 86 11.60 1.99 8.41
N LEU A 87 11.09 2.03 7.18
CA LEU A 87 11.06 3.25 6.37
C LEU A 87 10.17 4.33 6.99
N ILE A 88 8.99 3.94 7.48
CA ILE A 88 8.05 4.85 8.13
C ILE A 88 8.66 5.37 9.44
N ALA A 89 9.24 4.50 10.27
CA ALA A 89 9.90 4.91 11.52
C ALA A 89 11.03 5.91 11.27
N GLN A 90 11.89 5.64 10.29
CA GLN A 90 12.97 6.56 9.89
C GLN A 90 12.43 7.92 9.42
N ARG A 91 11.26 7.95 8.76
CA ARG A 91 10.66 9.20 8.33
C ARG A 91 10.08 9.99 9.51
N GLN A 92 9.38 9.31 10.44
CA GLN A 92 8.82 9.93 11.64
C GLN A 92 9.92 10.53 12.53
N MET A 93 11.05 9.83 12.70
CA MET A 93 12.20 10.38 13.45
C MET A 93 12.78 11.65 12.81
N LYS A 94 12.68 11.78 11.48
CA LYS A 94 13.11 12.96 10.73
C LYS A 94 12.05 14.06 10.67
N THR A 95 10.83 13.82 11.13
CA THR A 95 9.71 14.76 11.14
C THR A 95 9.14 14.84 12.55
N THR A 96 9.61 15.78 13.36
CA THR A 96 9.01 16.09 14.67
C THR A 96 7.48 16.28 14.51
N PRO A 97 6.61 15.57 15.27
CA PRO A 97 5.21 15.44 14.88
C PRO A 97 4.35 16.59 15.43
N ALA A 98 3.61 17.27 14.55
CA ALA A 98 2.34 17.91 14.92
C ALA A 98 1.22 16.92 14.57
N ALA A 99 0.58 16.39 15.62
CA ALA A 99 -0.42 15.33 15.56
C ALA A 99 -1.64 15.66 14.69
N ARG A 100 -2.12 14.67 13.92
CA ARG A 100 -3.56 14.39 13.71
C ARG A 100 -3.73 13.06 12.98
N ALA A 101 -3.72 11.98 13.77
CA ALA A 101 -4.32 10.72 13.37
C ALA A 101 -5.85 10.84 13.50
N ARG A 102 -6.57 10.79 12.38
CA ARG A 102 -8.00 10.45 12.35
C ARG A 102 -8.16 9.27 11.40
N LEU A 103 -8.01 8.06 11.93
CA LEU A 103 -8.35 6.82 11.25
C LEU A 103 -9.79 6.47 11.62
N ALA A 104 -10.74 6.91 10.80
CA ALA A 104 -12.08 6.31 10.78
C ALA A 104 -12.06 5.26 9.67
N PHE A 105 -11.74 4.02 10.03
CA PHE A 105 -11.80 2.89 9.12
C PHE A 105 -13.03 2.05 9.46
N GLY A 106 -14.15 2.39 8.83
CA GLY A 106 -15.33 1.52 8.74
C GLY A 106 -15.07 0.45 7.68
N TRP A 107 -14.72 -0.75 8.13
CA TRP A 107 -14.60 -1.93 7.28
C TRP A 107 -16.00 -2.52 7.11
N CYS A 108 -16.55 -2.45 5.90
CA CYS A 108 -17.82 -3.08 5.58
C CYS A 108 -17.55 -4.57 5.31
N GLN A 109 -17.77 -5.42 6.31
CA GLN A 109 -18.14 -6.81 6.08
C GLN A 109 -19.66 -6.84 5.87
N ALA A 110 -20.10 -7.22 4.67
CA ALA A 110 -21.42 -7.78 4.38
C ALA A 110 -21.33 -8.53 3.05
#